data_AF-A0A5S9MA83-F1
#
_entry.id   AF-A0A5S9MA83-F1
#
_cell.length_a   1.000
_cell.length_b   1.000
_cell.length_c   1.000
_cell.angle_alpha   90.00
_cell.angle_beta   90.00
_cell.angle_gamma   90.00
#
_symmetry.space_group_name_H-M   'P 1'
#
loop_
_entity.id
_entity.type
_entity.pdbx_description
1 polymer ?
#
loop_
_entity_poly.entity_id
_entity_poly.type
_entity_poly.pdbx_seq_one_letter_code
_entity_poly.pdbx_strand_id
1 'polypeptide(L)' 'MVTTHLKQGQEDIIQSVLNQKDTVAMLPTGGGKSICYQIPGYMTEGLVLIISPLLSLMEDQVERMKMRGEKNEWRH' A
#
# COMPACT_ATOMS: atom_id res chain seq x y z
N MET A 1 -10.21 -19.60 -7.40
CA MET A 1 -10.53 -19.14 -6.02
C MET A 1 -9.47 -18.13 -5.63
N VAL A 2 -9.80 -16.83 -5.61
CA VAL A 2 -8.88 -15.80 -5.13
C VAL A 2 -9.01 -15.77 -3.61
N THR A 3 -7.99 -16.19 -2.88
CA THR A 3 -8.00 -16.25 -1.42
C THR A 3 -7.89 -14.83 -0.86
N THR A 4 -9.01 -14.26 -0.40
CA THR A 4 -9.09 -12.96 0.27
C THR A 4 -8.63 -13.07 1.73
N HIS A 5 -7.37 -13.47 1.94
CA HIS A 5 -6.81 -13.60 3.29
C HIS A 5 -5.62 -12.65 3.47
N LEU A 6 -5.71 -11.81 4.50
CA LEU A 6 -4.57 -11.01 4.95
C LEU A 6 -3.53 -11.94 5.58
N LYS A 7 -2.25 -11.65 5.35
CA LYS A 7 -1.16 -12.37 6.03
C LYS A 7 -1.09 -11.92 7.49
N GLN A 8 -0.51 -12.78 8.34
CA GLN A 8 -0.30 -12.48 9.75
C GLN A 8 0.32 -11.09 9.96
N GLY A 9 -0.29 -10.30 10.85
CA GLY A 9 0.15 -8.94 11.19
C GLY A 9 -0.25 -7.83 10.23
N GLN A 10 -0.70 -8.14 9.00
CA GLN A 10 -1.17 -7.09 8.07
C GLN A 10 -2.44 -6.41 8.58
N GLU A 11 -3.37 -7.18 9.14
CA GLU A 11 -4.61 -6.64 9.71
C GLU A 11 -4.33 -5.67 10.86
N ASP A 12 -3.42 -6.01 11.77
CA ASP A 12 -3.05 -5.13 12.89
C ASP A 12 -2.45 -3.80 12.41
N ILE A 13 -1.59 -3.85 11.38
CA ILE A 13 -1.00 -2.66 10.78
C ILE A 13 -2.10 -1.80 10.14
N ILE A 14 -2.97 -2.40 9.33
CA ILE A 14 -4.07 -1.69 8.65
C ILE A 14 -4.98 -1.02 9.69
N GLN A 15 -5.37 -1.75 10.73
CA GLN A 15 -6.21 -1.22 11.80
C GLN A 15 -5.51 -0.09 12.55
N SER A 16 -4.20 -0.20 12.82
CA SER A 16 -3.44 0.87 13.47
C SER A 16 -3.46 2.16 12.63
N VAL A 17 -3.23 2.05 11.32
CA VAL A 17 -3.27 3.19 10.38
C VAL A 17 -4.67 3.78 10.25
N LEU A 18 -5.72 2.95 10.12
CA LEU A 18 -7.12 3.40 10.05
C LEU A 18 -7.57 4.13 11.33
N ASN A 19 -7.02 3.74 12.48
CA ASN A 19 -7.22 4.43 13.76
C ASN A 19 -6.32 5.66 13.94
N GLN A 20 -5.68 6.13 12.86
CA GLN A 20 -4.84 7.34 12.84
C GLN A 20 -3.67 7.29 13.83
N LYS A 21 -3.11 6.10 14.07
CA LYS A 21 -1.93 5.92 14.94
C LYS A 21 -0.65 5.93 14.11
N ASP A 22 0.36 6.63 14.62
CA ASP A 22 1.72 6.53 14.09
C ASP A 22 2.20 5.07 14.19
N THR A 23 2.46 4.47 13.04
CA THR A 23 2.69 3.01 12.93
C THR A 23 4.00 2.73 12.23
N VAL A 24 4.91 2.04 12.92
CA VAL A 24 6.11 1.47 12.31
C VAL A 24 5.87 -0.01 12.06
N ALA A 25 5.87 -0.41 10.80
CA ALA A 25 5.67 -1.79 10.39
C ALA A 25 6.94 -2.38 9.77
N MET A 26 7.42 -3.51 10.30
CA MET A 26 8.51 -4.28 9.71
C MET A 26 7.96 -5.55 9.07
N LEU A 27 8.07 -5.63 7.74
CA LEU A 27 7.69 -6.82 6.97
C LEU A 27 8.87 -7.29 6.14
N PRO A 28 9.06 -8.61 5.96
CA PRO A 28 10.06 -9.13 5.05
C PRO A 28 9.75 -8.71 3.60
N THR A 29 10.75 -8.73 2.73
CA THR A 29 10.54 -8.58 1.28
C THR A 29 9.55 -9.63 0.79
N GLY A 30 8.56 -9.24 -0.02
CA GLY A 30 7.44 -10.13 -0.41
C GLY A 30 6.37 -10.35 0.66
N GLY A 31 6.53 -9.79 1.87
CA GLY A 31 5.55 -9.82 2.96
C GLY A 31 4.27 -9.02 2.69
N GLY A 32 4.16 -8.35 1.54
CA GLY A 32 2.95 -7.66 1.12
C GLY A 32 2.76 -6.28 1.77
N LYS A 33 3.84 -5.60 2.17
CA LYS A 33 3.80 -4.24 2.73
C LYS A 33 2.92 -3.24 1.96
N SER A 34 2.76 -3.42 0.64
CA SER A 34 1.88 -2.58 -0.17
C SER A 34 0.41 -2.63 0.22
N ILE A 35 -0.11 -3.79 0.62
CA ILE A 35 -1.51 -3.90 1.04
C ILE A 35 -1.78 -3.05 2.29
N CYS A 36 -0.78 -2.91 3.16
CA CYS A 36 -0.88 -2.21 4.44
C CYS A 36 -1.05 -0.70 4.29
N TYR A 37 -0.66 -0.10 3.16
CA TYR A 37 -0.96 1.31 2.86
C TYR A 37 -2.03 1.47 1.78
N GLN A 38 -2.20 0.50 0.88
CA GLN A 38 -3.25 0.54 -0.16
C GLN A 38 -4.65 0.46 0.43
N ILE A 39 -4.91 -0.48 1.35
CA ILE A 39 -6.24 -0.61 1.96
C ILE A 39 -6.62 0.67 2.71
N PRO A 40 -5.80 1.21 3.63
CA PRO A 40 -6.08 2.49 4.24
C PRO A 40 -6.33 3.59 3.22
N GLY A 41 -5.50 3.69 2.16
CA GLY A 41 -5.66 4.72 1.14
C GLY A 41 -6.92 4.64 0.31
N TYR A 42 -7.57 3.47 0.22
CA TYR A 42 -8.90 3.35 -0.38
C TYR A 42 -10.05 3.63 0.58
N MET A 43 -9.81 3.51 1.90
CA MET A 43 -10.85 3.65 2.93
C MET A 43 -10.87 5.03 3.57
N THR A 44 -9.76 5.76 3.54
CA THR A 44 -9.67 7.13 4.05
C THR A 44 -9.99 8.14 2.96
N GLU A 45 -10.85 9.10 3.25
CA GLU A 45 -11.02 10.29 2.43
C GLU A 45 -9.75 11.16 2.49
N GLY A 46 -9.23 11.59 1.35
CA GLY A 46 -8.06 12.45 1.25
C GLY A 46 -6.94 11.87 0.40
N LEU A 47 -5.76 12.50 0.46
CA LEU A 47 -4.57 12.12 -0.30
C LEU A 47 -3.66 11.22 0.54
N VAL A 48 -3.25 10.09 -0.02
CA VAL A 48 -2.18 9.26 0.55
C VAL A 48 -0.86 9.57 -0.15
N LEU A 49 0.14 9.99 0.65
CA LEU A 49 1.50 10.24 0.19
C LEU A 49 2.40 9.05 0.52
N ILE A 50 2.98 8.42 -0.51
CA ILE A 50 3.94 7.33 -0.36
C ILE A 50 5.32 7.85 -0.76
N ILE A 51 6.28 7.81 0.16
CA ILE A 51 7.66 8.24 -0.08
C ILE A 51 8.54 6.99 -0.26
N SER A 52 9.21 6.89 -1.40
CA SER A 52 10.16 5.82 -1.73
C SER A 52 11.53 6.40 -2.03
N PRO A 53 12.63 5.77 -1.58
CA PRO A 53 13.98 6.29 -1.81
C PRO A 53 14.51 6.07 -3.23
N LEU A 54 13.92 5.14 -4.00
CA LEU A 54 14.40 4.76 -5.33
C LEU A 54 13.31 4.97 -6.38
N LEU A 55 13.66 5.69 -7.46
CA LEU A 55 12.76 5.98 -8.59
C LEU A 55 12.30 4.70 -9.30
N SER A 56 13.22 3.76 -9.54
CA SER A 56 12.91 2.47 -10.16
C SER A 56 11.84 1.68 -9.39
N LEU A 57 11.87 1.76 -8.05
CA LEU A 57 10.86 1.11 -7.21
C LEU A 57 9.49 1.82 -7.28
N MET A 58 9.47 3.12 -7.57
CA MET A 58 8.23 3.88 -7.78
C MET A 58 7.61 3.52 -9.13
N GLU A 59 8.41 3.47 -10.19
CA GLU A 59 7.99 3.07 -11.54
C GLU A 59 7.35 1.67 -11.54
N ASP A 60 8.01 0.69 -10.92
CA ASP A 60 7.49 -0.67 -10.75
C ASP A 60 6.12 -0.71 -10.06
N GLN A 61 5.89 0.14 -9.07
CA GLN A 61 4.62 0.20 -8.35
C GLN A 61 3.51 0.85 -9.20
N VAL A 62 3.84 1.93 -9.90
CA VAL A 62 2.91 2.63 -10.80
C VAL A 62 2.49 1.71 -11.94
N GLU A 63 3.43 0.96 -12.53
CA GLU A 63 3.12 0.01 -13.60
C GLU A 63 2.18 -1.10 -13.11
N ARG A 64 2.40 -1.64 -11.90
CA ARG A 64 1.50 -2.60 -11.27
C ARG A 64 0.09 -2.05 -11.01
N MET A 65 -0.03 -0.78 -10.64
CA MET A 65 -1.32 -0.10 -10.46
C MET A 65 -2.02 0.10 -11.81
N LYS A 66 -1.30 0.54 -12.84
CA LYS A 66 -1.83 0.70 -14.21
C LYS A 66 -2.34 -0.63 -14.78
N MET A 67 -1.62 -1.73 -14.56
CA MET A 67 -2.05 -3.08 -14.96
C MET A 67 -3.36 -3.51 -14.28
N ARG A 68 -3.67 -2.96 -13.09
CA ARG A 68 -4.94 -3.19 -12.37
C ARG A 68 -6.06 -2.26 -12.82
N GLY A 69 -5.82 -1.38 -13.80
CA GLY A 69 -6.80 -0.43 -14.33
C GLY A 69 -6.94 0.84 -13.49
N GLU A 70 -6.03 1.10 -12.55
CA GLU A 70 -6.06 2.33 -11.75
C GLU A 70 -5.65 3.54 -12.62
N LYS A 71 -6.55 4.53 -12.73
CA LYS A 71 -6.30 5.79 -13.44
C LYS A 71 -5.46 6.72 -12.57
N ASN A 72 -4.16 6.49 -12.52
CA ASN A 72 -3.23 7.38 -11.82
C ASN A 72 -2.50 8.28 -12.84
N GLU A 73 -2.67 9.59 -12.70
CA GLU A 73 -1.93 10.61 -13.45
C GLU A 73 -0.54 10.79 -12.79
N TRP A 74 0.37 9.86 -13.04
CA TRP A 74 1.76 10.00 -12.58
C TRP A 74 2.46 11.07 -13.41
N ARG A 75 2.81 12.19 -12.79
CA ARG A 75 3.59 13.28 -13.41
C ARG A 75 4.98 13.25 -12.81
N HIS A 76 6.00 13.21 -13.69
CA HIS A 76 7.41 13.23 -13.33
C HIS A 76 7.78 14.60 -12.72
#